data_AF-A0A6B1E4T0-F1
#
_entry.id   AF-A0A6B1E4T0-F1
#
_cell.length_a   1.000
_cell.length_b   1.000
_cell.length_c   1.000
_cell.angle_alpha   90.00
_cell.angle_beta   90.00
_cell.angle_gamma   90.00
#
_symmetry.space_group_name_H-M   'P 1'
#
loop_
_entity.id
_entity.type
_entity.pdbx_description
1 polymer ?
#
loop_
_entity_poly.entity_id
_entity_poly.type
_entity_poly.pdbx_seq_one_letter_code
_entity_poly.pdbx_strand_id
1 'polypeptide(L)'
;MRVLLASAEASPFAKVGGLADVVGSLPLALRALGVDARIILPGYGFIDHQAYGIQPLAEFSLPHRLGTTAIQLYICDHAGLPVYFLQAPPYFGLEGQVYSAWDWDMQRFIFFNQALMAALQHLSEQLHWRPDALHVNDWHSSLLPFMLASHGAADQSPATVLSIHNIAYQGQAAGGFLWQAGIHGRHHPDLQELGLTDNLLGIGIAYSDMIATVSPRYAEEIKYPYAGYALAPLIQRRSDDLRGILNGLDCASWDPATDPALAANFNSDNFRSQRPANKRHLQSFARLLVQDGIPLVGIVSRLAAQKG
;
A
#
# COMPACT_ATOMS: atom_id res chain seq x y z
N MET A 1 7.98 -20.11 -2.36
CA MET A 1 6.86 -19.33 -1.80
C MET A 1 6.46 -18.26 -2.80
N ARG A 2 5.16 -18.09 -3.03
CA ARG A 2 4.53 -17.08 -3.91
C ARG A 2 3.82 -16.05 -3.05
N VAL A 3 4.07 -14.77 -3.30
CA VAL A 3 3.47 -13.67 -2.54
C VAL A 3 2.84 -12.67 -3.49
N LEU A 4 1.58 -12.31 -3.25
CA LEU A 4 0.93 -11.21 -3.96
C LEU A 4 0.75 -10.04 -3.00
N LEU A 5 1.37 -8.90 -3.33
CA LEU A 5 1.16 -7.66 -2.60
C LEU A 5 0.03 -6.87 -3.26
N ALA A 6 -1.04 -6.61 -2.52
CA ALA A 6 -2.14 -5.76 -2.95
C ALA A 6 -2.01 -4.37 -2.30
N SER A 7 -2.07 -3.31 -3.11
CA SER A 7 -1.91 -1.94 -2.64
C SER A 7 -2.63 -0.94 -3.55
N ALA A 8 -3.01 0.21 -2.98
CA ALA A 8 -3.46 1.37 -3.75
C ALA A 8 -2.29 2.14 -4.41
N GLU A 9 -1.08 2.00 -3.88
CA GLU A 9 0.09 2.71 -4.38
C GLU A 9 1.27 1.76 -4.60
N ALA A 10 2.05 2.00 -5.65
CA ALA A 10 3.31 1.33 -5.92
C ALA A 10 4.20 2.23 -6.79
N SER A 11 5.41 2.53 -6.34
CA SER A 11 6.41 3.25 -7.14
C SER A 11 6.96 2.33 -8.24
N PRO A 12 7.17 2.81 -9.47
CA PRO A 12 7.01 4.20 -9.95
C PRO A 12 5.62 4.52 -10.55
N PHE A 13 4.68 3.57 -10.53
CA PHE A 13 3.40 3.67 -11.26
C PHE A 13 2.41 4.67 -10.64
N ALA A 14 2.20 4.58 -9.33
CA ALA A 14 1.24 5.39 -8.60
C ALA A 14 1.78 5.69 -7.20
N LYS A 15 2.22 6.93 -6.98
CA LYS A 15 2.89 7.35 -5.75
C LYS A 15 2.30 8.63 -5.17
N VAL A 16 1.88 8.57 -3.91
CA VAL A 16 1.45 9.72 -3.09
C VAL A 16 2.27 9.80 -1.81
N GLY A 17 2.51 8.66 -1.16
CA GLY A 17 3.22 8.58 0.13
C GLY A 17 4.23 7.45 0.21
N GLY A 18 4.70 7.18 1.43
CA GLY A 18 5.71 6.15 1.70
C GLY A 18 5.22 4.72 1.46
N LEU A 19 3.90 4.50 1.40
CA LEU A 19 3.31 3.21 1.00
C LEU A 19 3.85 2.78 -0.38
N ALA A 20 3.83 3.71 -1.35
CA ALA A 20 4.31 3.45 -2.71
C ALA A 20 5.77 3.00 -2.75
N ASP A 21 6.61 3.61 -1.91
CA ASP A 21 8.04 3.30 -1.83
C ASP A 21 8.29 1.91 -1.27
N VAL A 22 7.54 1.52 -0.23
CA VAL A 22 7.63 0.16 0.34
C VAL A 22 7.15 -0.87 -0.68
N VAL A 23 5.98 -0.65 -1.29
CA VAL A 23 5.41 -1.61 -2.24
C VAL A 23 6.23 -1.68 -3.53
N GLY A 24 6.90 -0.60 -3.93
CA GLY A 24 7.81 -0.62 -5.09
C GLY A 24 9.13 -1.35 -4.83
N SER A 25 9.65 -1.35 -3.60
CA SER A 25 10.99 -1.87 -3.28
C SER A 25 10.99 -3.24 -2.58
N LEU A 26 10.06 -3.49 -1.65
CA LEU A 26 10.00 -4.72 -0.87
C LEU A 26 9.86 -5.98 -1.77
N PRO A 27 8.99 -6.00 -2.80
CA PRO A 27 8.85 -7.19 -3.66
C PRO A 27 10.14 -7.51 -4.41
N LEU A 28 10.88 -6.51 -4.88
CA LEU A 28 12.18 -6.72 -5.52
C LEU A 28 13.18 -7.38 -4.55
N ALA A 29 13.24 -6.89 -3.30
CA ALA A 29 14.07 -7.48 -2.27
C ALA A 29 13.66 -8.94 -1.94
N LEU A 30 12.36 -9.23 -1.87
CA LEU A 30 11.86 -10.60 -1.69
C LEU A 30 12.25 -11.52 -2.86
N ARG A 31 12.19 -11.02 -4.09
CA ARG A 31 12.63 -11.78 -5.28
C ARG A 31 14.12 -12.08 -5.27
N ALA A 32 14.95 -11.15 -4.81
CA ALA A 32 16.37 -11.39 -4.60
C ALA A 32 16.65 -12.52 -3.58
N LEU A 33 15.71 -12.78 -2.66
CA LEU A 33 15.74 -13.89 -1.70
C LEU A 33 15.08 -15.18 -2.23
N GLY A 34 14.66 -15.22 -3.50
CA GLY A 34 14.06 -16.40 -4.14
C GLY A 34 12.54 -16.55 -3.92
N VAL A 35 11.86 -15.52 -3.42
CA VAL A 35 10.39 -15.50 -3.32
C VAL A 35 9.78 -15.05 -4.65
N ASP A 36 8.77 -15.75 -5.17
CA ASP A 36 8.01 -15.25 -6.32
C ASP A 36 7.00 -14.18 -5.85
N ALA A 37 7.51 -12.99 -5.57
CA ALA A 37 6.72 -11.83 -5.20
C ALA A 37 6.19 -11.10 -6.46
N ARG A 38 4.94 -10.66 -6.40
CA ARG A 38 4.24 -9.88 -7.45
C ARG A 38 3.41 -8.78 -6.81
N ILE A 39 3.09 -7.73 -7.57
CA ILE A 39 2.23 -6.64 -7.12
C ILE A 39 0.91 -6.66 -7.89
N ILE A 40 -0.19 -6.32 -7.23
CA ILE A 40 -1.43 -5.91 -7.88
C ILE A 40 -1.92 -4.57 -7.31
N LEU A 41 -2.26 -3.65 -8.22
CA LEU A 41 -2.78 -2.33 -7.88
C LEU A 41 -3.89 -1.92 -8.87
N PRO A 42 -4.68 -0.88 -8.57
CA PRO A 42 -5.57 -0.30 -9.55
C PRO A 42 -4.80 0.27 -10.75
N GLY A 43 -5.32 0.06 -11.96
CA GLY A 43 -4.76 0.61 -13.19
C GLY A 43 -5.22 2.05 -13.42
N TYR A 44 -4.75 2.98 -12.58
CA TYR A 44 -5.16 4.37 -12.64
C TYR A 44 -5.01 4.99 -14.04
N GLY A 45 -5.96 5.85 -14.43
CA GLY A 45 -6.01 6.41 -15.79
C GLY A 45 -4.81 7.27 -16.19
N PHE A 46 -4.05 7.80 -15.22
CA PHE A 46 -2.82 8.55 -15.47
C PHE A 46 -1.58 7.67 -15.67
N ILE A 47 -1.67 6.35 -15.46
CA ILE A 47 -0.52 5.45 -15.65
C ILE A 47 -0.23 5.35 -17.15
N ASP A 48 1.00 5.66 -17.53
CA ASP A 48 1.44 5.57 -18.92
C ASP A 48 1.77 4.10 -19.28
N HIS A 49 0.83 3.44 -19.95
CA HIS A 49 1.00 2.05 -20.39
C HIS A 49 2.18 1.89 -21.34
N GLN A 50 2.44 2.87 -22.21
CA GLN A 50 3.51 2.77 -23.20
C GLN A 50 4.88 2.91 -22.53
N ALA A 51 5.04 3.89 -21.64
CA ALA A 51 6.31 4.12 -20.94
C ALA A 51 6.75 2.92 -20.09
N TYR A 52 5.79 2.20 -19.52
CA TYR A 52 6.04 1.03 -18.67
C TYR A 52 5.87 -0.32 -19.38
N GLY A 53 5.57 -0.33 -20.68
CA GLY A 53 5.35 -1.56 -21.44
C GLY A 53 4.20 -2.41 -20.91
N ILE A 54 3.15 -1.79 -20.35
CA ILE A 54 1.98 -2.47 -19.79
C ILE A 54 1.13 -3.05 -20.92
N GLN A 55 0.88 -4.36 -20.86
CA GLN A 55 0.14 -5.11 -21.87
C GLN A 55 -1.15 -5.71 -21.28
N PRO A 56 -2.21 -5.85 -22.08
CA PRO A 56 -3.39 -6.60 -21.67
C PRO A 56 -3.03 -8.05 -21.33
N LEU A 57 -3.57 -8.56 -20.22
CA LEU A 57 -3.38 -9.94 -19.78
C LEU A 57 -4.69 -10.73 -19.88
N ALA A 58 -5.79 -10.17 -19.40
CA ALA A 58 -7.08 -10.84 -19.39
C ALA A 58 -8.24 -9.85 -19.29
N GLU A 59 -9.43 -10.33 -19.66
CA GLU A 59 -10.68 -9.65 -19.42
C GLU A 59 -11.69 -10.64 -18.86
N PHE A 60 -12.41 -10.24 -17.80
CA PHE A 60 -13.44 -11.07 -17.17
C PHE A 60 -14.52 -10.20 -16.53
N SER A 61 -15.69 -10.79 -16.31
CA SER A 61 -16.83 -10.09 -15.71
C SER A 61 -16.96 -10.41 -14.23
N LEU A 62 -17.19 -9.39 -13.41
CA LEU A 62 -17.50 -9.51 -11.99
C LEU A 62 -18.98 -9.18 -11.74
N PRO A 63 -19.82 -10.18 -11.41
CA PRO A 63 -21.15 -9.95 -10.87
C PRO A 63 -21.07 -9.38 -9.44
N HIS A 64 -21.81 -8.31 -9.16
CA HIS A 64 -21.93 -7.70 -7.85
C HIS A 64 -23.33 -7.08 -7.67
N ARG A 65 -23.63 -6.55 -6.47
CA ARG A 65 -24.98 -6.09 -6.15
C ARG A 65 -25.53 -4.99 -7.07
N LEU A 66 -24.66 -4.17 -7.66
CA LEU A 66 -25.04 -3.06 -8.54
C LEU A 66 -25.08 -3.45 -10.03
N GLY A 67 -24.74 -4.70 -10.37
CA GLY A 67 -24.75 -5.18 -11.76
C GLY A 67 -23.57 -6.08 -12.06
N THR A 68 -23.07 -6.02 -13.28
CA THR A 68 -21.87 -6.74 -13.69
C THR A 68 -20.90 -5.74 -14.27
N THR A 69 -19.67 -5.74 -13.77
CA THR A 69 -18.60 -4.85 -14.25
C THR A 69 -17.53 -5.67 -14.95
N ALA A 70 -17.13 -5.24 -16.14
CA ALA A 70 -15.99 -5.81 -16.85
C ALA A 70 -14.69 -5.37 -16.17
N ILE A 71 -13.81 -6.32 -15.90
CA ILE A 71 -12.48 -6.12 -15.37
C ILE A 71 -11.48 -6.42 -16.47
N GLN A 72 -10.63 -5.43 -16.76
CA GLN A 72 -9.46 -5.59 -17.60
C GLN A 72 -8.24 -5.71 -16.70
N LEU A 73 -7.54 -6.83 -16.81
CA LEU A 73 -6.29 -7.08 -16.11
C LEU A 73 -5.15 -6.85 -17.09
N TYR A 74 -4.21 -5.99 -16.71
CA TYR A 74 -2.98 -5.75 -17.44
C TYR A 74 -1.78 -6.22 -16.64
N ILE A 75 -0.63 -6.38 -17.31
CA ILE A 75 0.62 -6.78 -16.70
C ILE A 75 1.81 -6.03 -17.32
N CYS A 76 2.82 -5.75 -16.51
CA CYS A 76 4.18 -5.49 -17.00
C CYS A 76 5.21 -6.26 -16.17
N ASP A 77 6.44 -6.33 -16.70
CA ASP A 77 7.63 -6.70 -15.94
C ASP A 77 8.43 -5.43 -15.65
N HIS A 78 8.66 -5.14 -14.38
CA HIS A 78 9.45 -4.00 -13.93
C HIS A 78 10.70 -4.49 -13.22
N ALA A 79 11.84 -4.51 -13.93
CA ALA A 79 13.11 -5.00 -13.41
C ALA A 79 13.02 -6.45 -12.85
N GLY A 80 12.30 -7.33 -13.54
CA GLY A 80 12.10 -8.72 -13.15
C GLY A 80 10.96 -8.93 -12.15
N LEU A 81 10.18 -7.88 -11.80
CA LEU A 81 9.01 -7.94 -10.94
C LEU A 81 7.72 -7.89 -11.78
N PRO A 82 6.88 -8.95 -11.76
CA PRO A 82 5.56 -8.90 -12.36
C PRO A 82 4.63 -7.96 -11.57
N VAL A 83 4.01 -7.02 -12.29
CA VAL A 83 3.07 -6.04 -11.75
C VAL A 83 1.75 -6.11 -12.52
N TYR A 84 0.65 -6.32 -11.80
CA TYR A 84 -0.70 -6.39 -12.34
C TYR A 84 -1.45 -5.09 -12.12
N PHE A 85 -2.20 -4.65 -13.13
CA PHE A 85 -3.03 -3.45 -13.07
C PHE A 85 -4.47 -3.80 -13.38
N LEU A 86 -5.38 -3.40 -12.49
CA LEU A 86 -6.80 -3.73 -12.60
C LEU A 86 -7.59 -2.47 -13.01
N GLN A 87 -8.15 -2.50 -14.22
CA GLN A 87 -9.04 -1.45 -14.73
C GLN A 87 -10.48 -1.94 -14.79
N ALA A 88 -11.40 -1.09 -14.37
CA ALA A 88 -12.82 -1.40 -14.29
C ALA A 88 -13.64 -0.10 -14.22
N PRO A 89 -13.91 0.57 -15.35
CA PRO A 89 -14.73 1.77 -15.35
C PRO A 89 -16.13 1.52 -14.75
N PRO A 90 -16.70 2.46 -13.97
CA PRO A 90 -16.15 3.78 -13.67
C PRO A 90 -15.17 3.81 -12.48
N TYR A 91 -14.93 2.69 -11.79
CA TYR A 91 -14.14 2.65 -10.55
C TYR A 91 -12.65 2.96 -10.77
N PHE A 92 -12.04 2.36 -11.80
CA PHE A 92 -10.62 2.53 -12.13
C PHE A 92 -10.39 2.57 -13.65
N GLY A 93 -9.46 3.43 -14.07
CA GLY A 93 -8.99 3.57 -15.46
C GLY A 93 -9.27 4.93 -16.11
N LEU A 94 -9.94 5.87 -15.43
CA LEU A 94 -10.29 7.19 -15.97
C LEU A 94 -9.77 8.36 -15.11
N GLU A 95 -9.32 8.07 -13.90
CA GLU A 95 -8.93 9.03 -12.89
C GLU A 95 -7.52 9.60 -13.10
N GLY A 96 -7.36 10.89 -12.81
CA GLY A 96 -6.08 11.59 -12.85
C GLY A 96 -5.29 11.59 -11.53
N GLN A 97 -5.79 10.92 -10.50
CA GLN A 97 -5.19 10.88 -9.17
C GLN A 97 -5.56 9.59 -8.42
N VAL A 98 -4.70 9.18 -7.48
CA VAL A 98 -4.90 7.97 -6.66
C VAL A 98 -6.12 8.13 -5.74
N TYR A 99 -6.14 9.19 -4.94
CA TYR A 99 -7.19 9.48 -3.95
C TYR A 99 -8.06 10.64 -4.40
N SER A 100 -9.35 10.59 -4.12
CA SER A 100 -10.34 11.61 -4.53
C SER A 100 -11.25 12.01 -3.36
N ALA A 101 -12.54 12.23 -3.61
CA ALA A 101 -13.51 12.45 -2.55
C ALA A 101 -13.72 11.18 -1.73
N TRP A 102 -13.81 11.32 -0.40
CA TRP A 102 -13.91 10.20 0.54
C TRP A 102 -15.01 9.20 0.19
N ASP A 103 -16.22 9.68 -0.12
CA ASP A 103 -17.36 8.83 -0.46
C ASP A 103 -17.16 8.03 -1.74
N TRP A 104 -16.39 8.58 -2.69
CA TRP A 104 -16.04 7.89 -3.92
C TRP A 104 -14.92 6.88 -3.68
N ASP A 105 -13.87 7.27 -2.94
CA ASP A 105 -12.77 6.39 -2.58
C ASP A 105 -13.26 5.17 -1.80
N MET A 106 -14.19 5.36 -0.87
CA MET A 106 -14.80 4.25 -0.13
C MET A 106 -15.41 3.22 -1.09
N GLN A 107 -16.20 3.66 -2.07
CA GLN A 107 -16.80 2.77 -3.07
C GLN A 107 -15.74 2.10 -3.95
N ARG A 108 -14.76 2.88 -4.44
CA ARG A 108 -13.67 2.37 -5.30
C ARG A 108 -12.87 1.29 -4.60
N PHE A 109 -12.48 1.50 -3.36
CA PHE A 109 -11.64 0.54 -2.64
C PHE A 109 -12.43 -0.65 -2.10
N ILE A 110 -13.72 -0.51 -1.77
CA ILE A 110 -14.57 -1.69 -1.53
C ILE A 110 -14.68 -2.54 -2.80
N PHE A 111 -14.94 -1.92 -3.96
CA PHE A 111 -14.96 -2.60 -5.25
C PHE A 111 -13.59 -3.22 -5.58
N PHE A 112 -12.49 -2.53 -5.28
CA PHE A 112 -11.14 -3.05 -5.49
C PHE A 112 -10.94 -4.39 -4.79
N ASN A 113 -11.41 -4.57 -3.55
CA ASN A 113 -11.32 -5.85 -2.85
C ASN A 113 -12.16 -6.96 -3.52
N GLN A 114 -13.34 -6.62 -4.07
CA GLN A 114 -14.14 -7.55 -4.88
C GLN A 114 -13.41 -7.96 -6.16
N ALA A 115 -12.83 -6.97 -6.85
CA ALA A 115 -12.05 -7.18 -8.06
C ALA A 115 -10.76 -7.99 -7.80
N LEU A 116 -10.10 -7.78 -6.66
CA LEU A 116 -8.95 -8.56 -6.22
C LEU A 116 -9.30 -10.03 -6.02
N MET A 117 -10.44 -10.33 -5.38
CA MET A 117 -10.90 -11.73 -5.27
C MET A 117 -11.10 -12.37 -6.65
N ALA A 118 -11.76 -11.67 -7.56
CA ALA A 118 -11.98 -12.17 -8.92
C ALA A 118 -10.67 -12.35 -9.69
N ALA A 119 -9.73 -11.41 -9.54
CA ALA A 119 -8.39 -11.52 -10.12
C ALA A 119 -7.63 -12.72 -9.55
N LEU A 120 -7.70 -12.98 -8.24
CA LEU A 120 -7.07 -14.15 -7.62
C LEU A 120 -7.60 -15.46 -8.18
N GLN A 121 -8.93 -15.56 -8.33
CA GLN A 121 -9.56 -16.72 -8.94
C GLN A 121 -9.07 -16.89 -10.39
N HIS A 122 -9.05 -15.82 -11.18
CA HIS A 122 -8.59 -15.86 -12.56
C HIS A 122 -7.11 -16.28 -12.68
N LEU A 123 -6.22 -15.68 -11.87
CA LEU A 123 -4.79 -16.05 -11.84
C LEU A 123 -4.61 -17.53 -11.49
N SER A 124 -5.41 -18.06 -10.55
CA SER A 124 -5.34 -19.45 -10.13
C SER A 124 -5.85 -20.41 -11.23
N GLU A 125 -7.01 -20.13 -11.81
CA GLU A 125 -7.68 -21.03 -12.76
C GLU A 125 -7.08 -20.98 -14.16
N GLN A 126 -6.76 -19.79 -14.66
CA GLN A 126 -6.35 -19.59 -16.05
C GLN A 126 -4.83 -19.53 -16.22
N LEU A 127 -4.11 -19.02 -15.22
CA LEU A 127 -2.66 -18.85 -15.27
C LEU A 127 -1.90 -19.81 -14.34
N HIS A 128 -2.61 -20.71 -13.66
CA HIS A 128 -2.06 -21.69 -12.71
C HIS A 128 -1.12 -21.07 -11.66
N TRP A 129 -1.37 -19.80 -11.31
CA TRP A 129 -0.62 -19.07 -10.32
C TRP A 129 -1.52 -18.68 -9.17
N ARG A 130 -1.24 -19.27 -8.00
CA ARG A 130 -1.93 -18.99 -6.75
C ARG A 130 -0.89 -18.57 -5.72
N PRO A 131 -1.11 -17.45 -4.98
CA PRO A 131 -0.21 -17.04 -3.92
C PRO A 131 -0.30 -18.01 -2.73
N ASP A 132 0.82 -18.20 -2.04
CA ASP A 132 0.87 -18.84 -0.72
C ASP A 132 0.49 -17.83 0.36
N ALA A 133 0.87 -16.56 0.16
CA ALA A 133 0.52 -15.44 1.02
C ALA A 133 0.04 -14.21 0.24
N LEU A 134 -1.01 -13.57 0.76
CA LEU A 134 -1.49 -12.26 0.36
C LEU A 134 -1.03 -11.20 1.34
N HIS A 135 -0.33 -10.19 0.84
CA HIS A 135 0.10 -9.06 1.63
C HIS A 135 -0.73 -7.84 1.26
N VAL A 136 -1.73 -7.55 2.08
CA VAL A 136 -2.60 -6.40 1.92
C VAL A 136 -2.02 -5.19 2.64
N ASN A 137 -2.15 -4.01 2.05
CA ASN A 137 -1.57 -2.77 2.55
C ASN A 137 -2.64 -1.72 2.80
N ASP A 138 -2.67 -1.21 4.03
CA ASP A 138 -3.60 -0.20 4.54
C ASP A 138 -5.09 -0.53 4.29
N TRP A 139 -5.95 0.41 4.64
CA TRP A 139 -7.41 0.25 4.57
C TRP A 139 -7.93 -0.09 3.17
N HIS A 140 -7.23 0.33 2.12
CA HIS A 140 -7.62 0.15 0.71
C HIS A 140 -7.81 -1.31 0.31
N SER A 141 -7.01 -2.22 0.87
CA SER A 141 -7.04 -3.66 0.57
C SER A 141 -7.36 -4.52 1.80
N SER A 142 -7.73 -3.88 2.91
CA SER A 142 -7.99 -4.54 4.20
C SER A 142 -9.30 -5.34 4.24
N LEU A 143 -10.19 -5.21 3.24
CA LEU A 143 -11.43 -5.99 3.21
C LEU A 143 -11.19 -7.42 2.66
N LEU A 144 -10.16 -7.61 1.86
CA LEU A 144 -9.86 -8.89 1.20
C LEU A 144 -9.71 -10.08 2.18
N PRO A 145 -9.00 -9.98 3.32
CA PRO A 145 -8.91 -11.08 4.29
C PRO A 145 -10.29 -11.53 4.82
N PHE A 146 -11.18 -10.58 5.12
CA PHE A 146 -12.56 -10.89 5.53
C PHE A 146 -13.33 -11.63 4.43
N MET A 147 -13.18 -11.18 3.19
CA MET A 147 -13.87 -11.80 2.06
C MET A 147 -13.40 -13.22 1.81
N LEU A 148 -12.10 -13.50 1.93
CA LEU A 148 -11.53 -14.85 1.85
C LEU A 148 -12.08 -15.75 2.96
N ALA A 149 -12.07 -15.28 4.20
CA ALA A 149 -12.62 -16.02 5.34
C ALA A 149 -14.12 -16.33 5.16
N SER A 150 -14.87 -15.42 4.53
CA SER A 150 -16.31 -15.58 4.28
C SER A 150 -16.65 -16.48 3.09
N HIS A 151 -15.69 -16.74 2.19
CA HIS A 151 -15.92 -17.52 0.97
C HIS A 151 -15.96 -19.04 1.20
N GLY A 152 -15.73 -19.51 2.43
CA GLY A 152 -15.96 -20.90 2.86
C GLY A 152 -14.92 -21.93 2.40
N ALA A 153 -13.88 -21.52 1.69
CA ALA A 153 -12.77 -22.37 1.25
C ALA A 153 -11.50 -22.13 2.07
N ALA A 154 -11.61 -22.21 3.41
CA ALA A 154 -10.52 -21.90 4.34
C ALA A 154 -9.24 -22.71 4.04
N ASP A 155 -9.37 -24.00 3.76
CA ASP A 155 -8.22 -24.89 3.45
C ASP A 155 -7.53 -24.56 2.10
N GLN A 156 -8.14 -23.72 1.28
CA GLN A 156 -7.60 -23.30 -0.03
C GLN A 156 -7.39 -21.78 -0.12
N SER A 157 -7.43 -21.07 1.01
CA SER A 157 -7.11 -19.64 1.03
C SER A 157 -5.61 -19.42 1.29
N PRO A 158 -4.97 -18.42 0.66
CA PRO A 158 -3.61 -18.02 1.03
C PRO A 158 -3.61 -17.43 2.45
N ALA A 159 -2.47 -17.55 3.14
CA ALA A 159 -2.26 -16.80 4.38
C ALA A 159 -2.28 -15.29 4.11
N THR A 160 -2.69 -14.49 5.08
CA THR A 160 -2.89 -13.05 4.93
C THR A 160 -2.02 -12.26 5.89
N VAL A 161 -1.36 -11.24 5.36
CA VAL A 161 -0.57 -10.28 6.12
C VAL A 161 -1.11 -8.90 5.83
N LEU A 162 -1.53 -8.16 6.86
CA LEU A 162 -1.89 -6.75 6.73
C LEU A 162 -0.73 -5.86 7.19
N SER A 163 -0.21 -5.01 6.30
CA SER A 163 0.69 -3.93 6.68
C SER A 163 -0.07 -2.63 6.94
N ILE A 164 0.12 -2.05 8.12
CA ILE A 164 -0.38 -0.74 8.53
C ILE A 164 0.75 0.28 8.35
N HIS A 165 0.67 1.14 7.33
CA HIS A 165 1.64 2.20 7.07
C HIS A 165 1.27 3.52 7.75
N ASN A 166 -0.04 3.78 7.85
CA ASN A 166 -0.54 4.91 8.63
C ASN A 166 -1.93 4.63 9.20
N ILE A 167 -1.96 4.33 10.49
CA ILE A 167 -3.20 4.00 11.21
C ILE A 167 -4.22 5.14 11.28
N ALA A 168 -3.83 6.38 10.96
CA ALA A 168 -4.76 7.51 10.93
C ALA A 168 -5.79 7.39 9.78
N TYR A 169 -5.48 6.64 8.71
CA TYR A 169 -6.37 6.45 7.57
C TYR A 169 -6.96 5.02 7.58
N GLN A 170 -8.25 4.93 7.88
CA GLN A 170 -8.84 3.65 8.30
C GLN A 170 -9.98 3.13 7.40
N GLY A 171 -10.48 3.94 6.47
CA GLY A 171 -11.74 3.63 5.80
C GLY A 171 -12.90 3.49 6.79
N GLN A 172 -13.04 4.46 7.69
CA GLN A 172 -14.10 4.51 8.71
C GLN A 172 -15.48 4.87 8.13
N ALA A 173 -16.54 4.47 8.82
CA ALA A 173 -17.94 4.71 8.45
C ALA A 173 -18.34 4.09 7.08
N ALA A 174 -17.78 2.92 6.76
CA ALA A 174 -18.00 2.23 5.50
C ALA A 174 -19.36 1.50 5.38
N GLY A 175 -20.17 1.45 6.45
CA GLY A 175 -21.33 0.55 6.57
C GLY A 175 -22.35 0.65 5.43
N GLY A 176 -22.76 1.86 5.06
CA GLY A 176 -23.69 2.08 3.94
C GLY A 176 -23.11 1.62 2.59
N PHE A 177 -21.83 1.90 2.37
CA PHE A 177 -21.13 1.51 1.14
C PHE A 177 -20.91 -0.01 1.06
N LEU A 178 -20.56 -0.66 2.19
CA LEU A 178 -20.44 -2.12 2.29
C LEU A 178 -21.77 -2.80 1.98
N TRP A 179 -22.87 -2.29 2.55
CA TRP A 179 -24.20 -2.79 2.23
C TRP A 179 -24.52 -2.62 0.75
N GLN A 180 -24.28 -1.44 0.17
CA GLN A 180 -24.55 -1.16 -1.24
C GLN A 180 -23.74 -2.06 -2.18
N ALA A 181 -22.49 -2.37 -1.83
CA ALA A 181 -21.63 -3.31 -2.57
C ALA A 181 -22.03 -4.79 -2.40
N GLY A 182 -22.96 -5.10 -1.49
CA GLY A 182 -23.41 -6.46 -1.20
C GLY A 182 -22.49 -7.25 -0.27
N ILE A 183 -21.66 -6.56 0.51
CA ILE A 183 -20.76 -7.20 1.47
C ILE A 183 -21.55 -7.64 2.70
N HIS A 184 -21.40 -8.92 3.07
CA HIS A 184 -22.08 -9.54 4.19
C HIS A 184 -21.71 -8.93 5.55
N GLY A 185 -22.51 -9.24 6.57
CA GLY A 185 -22.26 -8.94 7.98
C GLY A 185 -20.86 -9.37 8.44
N ARG A 186 -20.15 -8.48 9.15
CA ARG A 186 -18.91 -8.84 9.85
C ARG A 186 -19.29 -9.24 11.27
N HIS A 187 -19.03 -10.49 11.63
CA HIS A 187 -19.47 -11.06 12.91
C HIS A 187 -18.30 -11.37 13.87
N HIS A 188 -17.12 -10.80 13.62
CA HIS A 188 -15.98 -10.97 14.51
C HIS A 188 -16.31 -10.35 15.88
N PRO A 189 -16.18 -11.08 17.00
CA PRO A 189 -16.57 -10.60 18.33
C PRO A 189 -15.93 -9.25 18.69
N ASP A 190 -14.62 -9.11 18.48
CA ASP A 190 -13.91 -7.87 18.79
C ASP A 190 -14.40 -6.67 17.98
N LEU A 191 -14.80 -6.87 16.72
CA LEU A 191 -15.32 -5.78 15.90
C LEU A 191 -16.68 -5.31 16.40
N GLN A 192 -17.53 -6.24 16.82
CA GLN A 192 -18.86 -5.93 17.35
C GLN A 192 -18.76 -5.22 18.69
N GLU A 193 -17.92 -5.72 19.60
CA GLU A 193 -17.72 -5.13 20.93
C GLU A 193 -17.15 -3.71 20.84
N LEU A 194 -16.21 -3.47 19.93
CA LEU A 194 -15.54 -2.18 19.78
C LEU A 194 -16.27 -1.23 18.81
N GLY A 195 -17.37 -1.64 18.19
CA GLY A 195 -18.09 -0.82 17.20
C GLY A 195 -17.30 -0.57 15.91
N LEU A 196 -16.44 -1.50 15.51
CA LEU A 196 -15.51 -1.40 14.37
C LEU A 196 -15.97 -2.21 13.14
N THR A 197 -17.21 -2.69 13.11
CA THR A 197 -17.75 -3.50 11.99
C THR A 197 -17.81 -2.78 10.66
N ASP A 198 -17.68 -1.45 10.67
CA ASP A 198 -17.74 -0.57 9.49
C ASP A 198 -16.43 0.22 9.30
N ASN A 199 -15.33 -0.28 9.86
CA ASN A 199 -13.99 0.28 9.72
C ASN A 199 -13.13 -0.66 8.87
N LEU A 200 -12.79 -0.29 7.63
CA LEU A 200 -12.11 -1.21 6.70
C LEU A 200 -10.77 -1.70 7.23
N LEU A 201 -9.96 -0.83 7.86
CA LEU A 201 -8.70 -1.22 8.47
C LEU A 201 -8.92 -2.11 9.70
N GLY A 202 -9.90 -1.79 10.54
CA GLY A 202 -10.30 -2.61 11.68
C GLY A 202 -10.72 -4.02 11.24
N ILE A 203 -11.51 -4.13 10.17
CA ILE A 203 -11.90 -5.40 9.56
C ILE A 203 -10.65 -6.18 9.12
N GLY A 204 -9.71 -5.54 8.43
CA GLY A 204 -8.45 -6.17 8.04
C GLY A 204 -7.63 -6.66 9.24
N ILE A 205 -7.52 -5.85 10.30
CA ILE A 205 -6.84 -6.21 11.54
C ILE A 205 -7.48 -7.44 12.16
N ALA A 206 -8.81 -7.53 12.19
CA ALA A 206 -9.51 -8.66 12.81
C ALA A 206 -9.39 -9.96 12.01
N TYR A 207 -9.38 -9.90 10.67
CA TYR A 207 -9.43 -11.09 9.81
C TYR A 207 -8.09 -11.51 9.19
N SER A 208 -7.03 -10.71 9.30
CA SER A 208 -5.70 -11.11 8.79
C SER A 208 -5.03 -12.11 9.73
N ASP A 209 -4.22 -13.02 9.18
CA ASP A 209 -3.45 -13.99 9.99
C ASP A 209 -2.33 -13.28 10.75
N MET A 210 -1.60 -12.38 10.08
CA MET A 210 -0.52 -11.58 10.70
C MET A 210 -0.71 -10.10 10.41
N ILE A 211 -0.20 -9.27 11.33
CA ILE A 211 -0.22 -7.81 11.18
C ILE A 211 1.22 -7.30 11.21
N ALA A 212 1.57 -6.48 10.24
CA ALA A 212 2.84 -5.80 10.15
C ALA A 212 2.65 -4.29 10.24
N THR A 213 3.68 -3.60 10.72
CA THR A 213 3.75 -2.14 10.64
C THR A 213 5.20 -1.67 10.48
N VAL A 214 5.40 -0.39 10.19
CA VAL A 214 6.61 0.15 9.57
C VAL A 214 7.82 0.32 10.49
N SER A 215 7.69 -0.01 11.79
CA SER A 215 8.84 -0.11 12.71
C SER A 215 8.47 -0.82 14.02
N PRO A 216 9.45 -1.41 14.73
CA PRO A 216 9.24 -1.98 16.07
C PRO A 216 8.64 -0.98 17.06
N ARG A 217 9.14 0.27 17.05
CA ARG A 217 8.65 1.31 17.95
C ARG A 217 7.21 1.71 17.63
N TYR A 218 6.89 1.86 16.34
CA TYR A 218 5.53 2.21 15.94
C TYR A 218 4.53 1.10 16.28
N ALA A 219 4.93 -0.17 16.21
CA ALA A 219 4.12 -1.31 16.66
C ALA A 219 3.73 -1.21 18.14
N GLU A 220 4.61 -0.69 19.00
CA GLU A 220 4.28 -0.41 20.39
C GLU A 220 3.41 0.84 20.55
N GLU A 221 3.73 1.92 19.83
CA GLU A 221 3.01 3.19 19.95
C GLU A 221 1.52 3.08 19.56
N ILE A 222 1.19 2.35 18.47
CA ILE A 222 -0.19 2.20 18.00
C ILE A 222 -1.09 1.38 18.93
N LYS A 223 -0.52 0.73 19.95
CA LYS A 223 -1.30 0.07 21.02
C LYS A 223 -1.88 1.07 22.01
N TYR A 224 -1.48 2.34 21.99
CA TYR A 224 -1.92 3.34 22.94
C TYR A 224 -2.90 4.35 22.31
N PRO A 225 -3.88 4.89 23.09
CA PRO A 225 -4.90 5.80 22.54
C PRO A 225 -4.37 7.02 21.79
N TYR A 226 -3.21 7.56 22.21
CA TYR A 226 -2.62 8.76 21.61
C TYR A 226 -2.11 8.55 20.18
N ALA A 227 -1.82 7.30 19.78
CA ALA A 227 -1.27 6.97 18.47
C ALA A 227 -2.06 5.87 17.73
N GLY A 228 -3.00 5.21 18.40
CA GLY A 228 -3.79 4.10 17.83
C GLY A 228 -5.14 4.48 17.21
N TYR A 229 -5.54 5.75 17.26
CA TYR A 229 -6.74 6.29 16.59
C TYR A 229 -8.00 5.40 16.71
N ALA A 230 -8.49 5.17 17.94
CA ALA A 230 -9.62 4.28 18.26
C ALA A 230 -9.44 2.77 17.93
N LEU A 231 -8.42 2.39 17.16
CA LEU A 231 -8.06 0.99 16.88
C LEU A 231 -7.12 0.38 17.94
N ALA A 232 -6.55 1.20 18.84
CA ALA A 232 -5.67 0.74 19.91
C ALA A 232 -6.18 -0.51 20.67
N PRO A 233 -7.46 -0.57 21.13
CA PRO A 233 -7.96 -1.75 21.81
C PRO A 233 -7.95 -3.01 20.94
N LEU A 234 -8.27 -2.90 19.66
CA LEU A 234 -8.25 -4.02 18.72
C LEU A 234 -6.81 -4.51 18.47
N ILE A 235 -5.87 -3.57 18.32
CA ILE A 235 -4.43 -3.89 18.16
C ILE A 235 -3.88 -4.56 19.42
N GLN A 236 -4.28 -4.12 20.61
CA GLN A 236 -3.89 -4.79 21.86
C GLN A 236 -4.33 -6.26 21.85
N ARG A 237 -5.56 -6.56 21.43
CA ARG A 237 -6.08 -7.94 21.32
C ARG A 237 -5.31 -8.78 20.29
N ARG A 238 -4.81 -8.16 19.23
CA ARG A 238 -3.99 -8.79 18.19
C ARG A 238 -2.48 -8.60 18.37
N SER A 239 -2.02 -8.29 19.58
CA SER A 239 -0.59 -7.97 19.82
C SER A 239 0.34 -9.16 19.55
N ASP A 240 -0.11 -10.38 19.77
CA ASP A 240 0.69 -11.59 19.53
C ASP A 240 0.99 -11.79 18.03
N ASP A 241 0.12 -11.27 17.15
CA ASP A 241 0.24 -11.34 15.69
C ASP A 241 0.87 -10.08 15.08
N LEU A 242 1.09 -9.03 15.90
CA LEU A 242 1.64 -7.76 15.45
C LEU A 242 3.17 -7.78 15.42
N ARG A 243 3.75 -7.39 14.28
CA ARG A 243 5.20 -7.24 14.10
C ARG A 243 5.55 -5.87 13.53
N GLY A 244 6.44 -5.15 14.20
CA GLY A 244 7.04 -3.94 13.65
C GLY A 244 8.28 -4.28 12.83
N ILE A 245 8.23 -4.06 11.52
CA ILE A 245 9.32 -4.30 10.58
C ILE A 245 9.76 -2.96 10.04
N LEU A 246 11.02 -2.59 10.30
CA LEU A 246 11.56 -1.31 9.86
C LEU A 246 11.59 -1.26 8.32
N ASN A 247 10.99 -0.22 7.74
CA ASN A 247 11.04 -0.01 6.30
C ASN A 247 12.49 0.14 5.82
N GLY A 248 12.77 -0.49 4.67
CA GLY A 248 14.00 -0.24 3.93
C GLY A 248 13.97 1.10 3.18
N LEU A 249 15.11 1.42 2.57
CA LEU A 249 15.26 2.51 1.62
C LEU A 249 15.77 1.93 0.30
N ASP A 250 15.29 2.44 -0.84
CA ASP A 250 15.91 2.16 -2.13
C ASP A 250 17.27 2.89 -2.21
N CYS A 251 18.32 2.17 -1.81
CA CYS A 251 19.68 2.70 -1.82
C CYS A 251 20.25 2.89 -3.24
N ALA A 252 19.63 2.36 -4.29
CA ALA A 252 20.09 2.61 -5.66
C ALA A 252 19.59 3.96 -6.17
N SER A 253 18.32 4.29 -5.88
CA SER A 253 17.75 5.60 -6.23
C SER A 253 18.22 6.71 -5.28
N TRP A 254 18.47 6.39 -4.01
CA TRP A 254 18.91 7.35 -2.98
C TRP A 254 20.38 7.18 -2.61
N ASP A 255 21.27 7.15 -3.60
CA ASP A 255 22.72 7.07 -3.40
C ASP A 255 23.39 8.45 -3.54
N PRO A 256 23.85 9.09 -2.45
CA PRO A 256 24.54 10.38 -2.55
C PRO A 256 25.85 10.33 -3.37
N ALA A 257 26.42 9.15 -3.58
CA ALA A 257 27.63 8.97 -4.38
C ALA A 257 27.36 9.11 -5.89
N THR A 258 26.13 8.91 -6.34
CA THR A 258 25.77 8.94 -7.77
C THR A 258 24.55 9.81 -8.10
N ASP A 259 23.83 10.32 -7.09
CA ASP A 259 22.61 11.11 -7.28
C ASP A 259 22.89 12.40 -8.08
N PRO A 260 22.35 12.52 -9.31
CA PRO A 260 22.58 13.69 -10.16
C PRO A 260 21.85 14.95 -9.67
N ALA A 261 20.93 14.84 -8.70
CA ALA A 261 20.26 15.99 -8.10
C ALA A 261 21.14 16.75 -7.09
N LEU A 262 22.25 16.15 -6.65
CA LEU A 262 23.20 16.80 -5.76
C LEU A 262 24.19 17.68 -6.54
N ALA A 263 24.47 18.86 -6.02
CA ALA A 263 25.48 19.75 -6.60
C ALA A 263 26.90 19.16 -6.52
N ALA A 264 27.17 18.32 -5.52
CA ALA A 264 28.37 17.54 -5.37
C ALA A 264 28.03 16.17 -4.75
N ASN A 265 28.34 15.10 -5.48
CA ASN A 265 28.22 13.75 -4.96
C ASN A 265 29.19 13.49 -3.82
N PHE A 266 28.79 12.65 -2.88
CA PHE A 266 29.59 12.33 -1.71
C PHE A 266 29.32 10.94 -1.15
N ASN A 267 30.26 10.42 -0.37
CA ASN A 267 30.17 9.14 0.34
C ASN A 267 30.75 9.26 1.76
N SER A 268 30.86 8.14 2.47
CA SER A 268 31.39 8.07 3.84
C SER A 268 32.79 8.68 4.00
N ASP A 269 33.58 8.68 2.93
CA ASP A 269 35.01 9.01 2.98
C ASP A 269 35.25 10.50 2.68
N ASN A 270 34.40 11.11 1.84
CA ASN A 270 34.60 12.47 1.35
C ASN A 270 33.49 13.47 1.73
N PHE A 271 32.46 13.06 2.48
CA PHE A 271 31.32 13.95 2.79
C PHE A 271 31.72 15.27 3.45
N ARG A 272 32.80 15.29 4.25
CA ARG A 272 33.27 16.51 4.92
C ARG A 272 33.75 17.57 3.93
N SER A 273 34.37 17.19 2.82
CA SER A 273 34.86 18.11 1.79
C SER A 273 33.83 18.40 0.72
N GLN A 274 32.97 17.43 0.36
CA GLN A 274 32.01 17.57 -0.74
C GLN A 274 30.67 18.18 -0.31
N ARG A 275 30.13 17.82 0.86
CA ARG A 275 28.80 18.26 1.31
C ARG A 275 28.65 19.77 1.52
N PRO A 276 29.69 20.57 1.86
CA PRO A 276 29.58 22.03 1.90
C PRO A 276 29.07 22.65 0.59
N ALA A 277 29.43 22.09 -0.57
CA ALA A 277 28.93 22.58 -1.85
C ALA A 277 27.40 22.42 -1.98
N ASN A 278 26.85 21.29 -1.54
CA ASN A 278 25.41 21.05 -1.50
C ASN A 278 24.68 22.05 -0.59
N LYS A 279 25.27 22.36 0.58
CA LYS A 279 24.70 23.36 1.51
C LYS A 279 24.66 24.76 0.87
N ARG A 280 25.76 25.20 0.26
CA ARG A 280 25.82 26.52 -0.42
C ARG A 280 24.83 26.57 -1.57
N HIS A 281 24.74 25.50 -2.37
CA HIS A 281 23.76 25.39 -3.44
C HIS A 281 22.33 25.55 -2.92
N LEU A 282 21.95 24.83 -1.86
CA LEU A 282 20.63 24.95 -1.25
C LEU A 282 20.37 26.35 -0.67
N GLN A 283 21.35 26.96 0.01
CA GLN A 283 21.23 28.35 0.49
C GLN A 283 20.99 29.32 -0.67
N SER A 284 21.77 29.22 -1.74
CA SER A 284 21.58 30.06 -2.94
C SER A 284 20.23 29.83 -3.60
N PHE A 285 19.84 28.56 -3.79
CA PHE A 285 18.56 28.18 -4.39
C PHE A 285 17.37 28.72 -3.58
N ALA A 286 17.43 28.61 -2.25
CA ALA A 286 16.42 29.11 -1.33
C ALA A 286 16.54 30.62 -1.02
N ARG A 287 17.47 31.34 -1.67
CA ARG A 287 17.74 32.78 -1.46
C ARG A 287 18.07 33.14 -0.01
N LEU A 288 18.76 32.25 0.68
CA LEU A 288 19.29 32.46 2.03
C LEU A 288 20.72 33.02 1.97
N LEU A 289 21.19 33.55 3.09
CA LEU A 289 22.58 33.97 3.26
C LEU A 289 23.51 32.75 3.09
N VAL A 290 24.38 32.80 2.09
CA VAL A 290 25.35 31.74 1.79
C VAL A 290 26.54 31.85 2.74
N GLN A 291 26.50 31.11 3.84
CA GLN A 291 27.58 31.03 4.82
C GLN A 291 27.71 29.62 5.39
N ASP A 292 28.93 29.09 5.34
CA ASP A 292 29.23 27.73 5.80
C ASP A 292 29.04 27.54 7.30
N GLY A 293 29.31 28.58 8.09
CA GLY A 293 29.22 28.54 9.55
C GLY A 293 27.79 28.51 10.11
N ILE A 294 26.78 28.88 9.33
CA ILE A 294 25.38 28.97 9.80
C ILE A 294 24.71 27.59 9.68
N PRO A 295 24.23 26.95 10.76
CA PRO A 295 23.46 25.71 10.65
C PRO A 295 22.22 25.89 9.76
N LEU A 296 21.98 24.93 8.86
CA LEU A 296 20.79 24.94 8.01
C LEU A 296 19.84 23.84 8.48
N VAL A 297 18.63 24.24 8.87
CA VAL A 297 17.55 23.32 9.27
C VAL A 297 16.50 23.33 8.16
N GLY A 298 16.05 22.14 7.75
CA GLY A 298 15.03 21.98 6.72
C GLY A 298 14.00 20.95 7.15
N ILE A 299 12.76 21.17 6.73
CA ILE A 299 11.64 20.24 6.90
C ILE A 299 11.10 19.90 5.51
N VAL A 300 11.01 18.60 5.21
CA VAL A 300 10.37 18.08 3.99
C VAL A 300 9.34 17.06 4.44
N SER A 301 8.09 17.52 4.56
CA SER A 301 6.96 16.67 4.97
C SER A 301 5.64 17.22 4.46
N ARG A 302 4.59 16.40 4.51
CA ARG A 302 3.21 16.90 4.44
C ARG A 302 2.95 17.83 5.63
N LEU A 303 2.19 18.91 5.39
CA LEU A 303 1.69 19.79 6.44
C LEU A 303 0.44 19.15 7.08
N ALA A 304 0.66 18.39 8.15
CA ALA A 304 -0.39 17.70 8.90
C ALA A 304 -0.01 17.70 10.38
N ALA A 305 -0.99 17.70 11.28
CA ALA A 305 -0.76 17.77 12.73
C ALA A 305 0.19 16.68 13.28
N GLN A 306 0.29 15.54 12.60
CA GLN A 306 1.23 14.47 12.94
C GLN A 306 2.72 14.84 12.71
N LYS A 307 3.00 15.95 12.02
CA LYS A 307 4.36 16.38 11.62
C LYS A 307 4.87 17.62 12.39
N GLY A 308 4.13 18.06 13.41
CA GLY A 308 4.37 19.30 14.16
C GLY A 308 3.48 20.43 13.67
#